data_AF-A0A356WVC0-F1
#
_entry.id   AF-A0A356WVC0-F1
#
_cell.length_a   1.000
_cell.length_b   1.000
_cell.length_c   1.000
_cell.angle_alpha   90.00
_cell.angle_beta   90.00
_cell.angle_gamma   90.00
#
_symmetry.space_group_name_H-M   'P 1'
#
loop_
_entity.id
_entity.type
_entity.pdbx_description
1 polymer ?
#
loop_
_entity_poly.entity_id
_entity_poly.type
_entity_poly.pdbx_seq_one_letter_code
_entity_poly.pdbx_strand_id
1 'polypeptide(L)'
;MANRIKIKKGLQIPLLGKPEETLLGSITSEYVQVCPEDFQGITPKLKVKVGDTVKAGQALFFSKMHPDMMIASPVSGTVTAINRGEKRRILNVTVKADKENTYVEYGKSEIGTLPPEAIKKRLLDAGIWFVIKQRPYDVVADPGKEPRDIFVTGFDTAPLAPSYDFILKGQEADLQTGLNALARLTKGKVFLSISPATKNEGLRKAANVTITEFEGPHPAGNTGTHINYLAPVNRGEVVWTLNALDVLFIGRLFNKGVV
;
A
#
# COMPACT_ATOMS: atom_id res chain seq x y z
N MET A 1 -4.27 27.08 1.01
CA MET A 1 -3.29 26.89 2.10
C MET A 1 -3.62 25.59 2.80
N ALA A 2 -2.67 24.68 2.99
CA ALA A 2 -2.89 23.47 3.77
C ALA A 2 -3.11 23.84 5.24
N ASN A 3 -4.08 23.21 5.91
CA ASN A 3 -4.23 23.34 7.35
C ASN A 3 -3.01 22.71 8.03
N ARG A 4 -2.44 23.38 9.03
CA ARG A 4 -1.27 22.90 9.76
C ARG A 4 -1.62 22.51 11.19
N ILE A 5 -1.21 21.33 11.60
CA ILE A 5 -1.39 20.77 12.94
C ILE A 5 -0.02 20.57 13.59
N LYS A 6 0.18 21.15 14.78
CA LYS A 6 1.43 21.03 15.53
C LYS A 6 1.29 20.04 16.67
N ILE A 7 2.13 19.01 16.66
CA ILE A 7 2.26 18.00 17.70
C ILE A 7 3.41 18.41 18.61
N LYS A 8 3.08 18.74 19.85
CA LYS A 8 4.06 19.22 20.85
C LYS A 8 4.63 18.11 21.72
N LYS A 9 3.91 16.99 21.84
CA LYS A 9 4.28 15.85 22.69
C LYS A 9 4.72 14.68 21.81
N GLY A 10 5.86 14.09 22.16
CA GLY A 10 6.49 13.01 21.40
C GLY A 10 8.00 13.06 21.60
N LEU A 11 8.72 12.15 20.95
CA LEU A 11 10.16 12.05 21.06
C LEU A 11 10.75 11.64 19.71
N GLN A 12 11.73 12.40 19.22
CA GLN A 12 12.56 11.92 18.12
C GLN A 12 13.71 11.11 18.71
N ILE A 13 13.73 9.81 18.44
CA ILE A 13 14.81 8.95 18.91
C ILE A 13 16.07 9.28 18.10
N PRO A 14 17.18 9.70 18.73
CA PRO A 14 18.41 10.04 18.03
C PRO A 14 19.17 8.76 17.66
N LEU A 15 18.82 8.16 16.52
CA LEU A 15 19.55 7.02 15.96
C LEU A 15 20.53 7.46 14.88
N LEU A 16 21.74 6.89 14.92
CA LEU A 16 22.73 6.99 13.84
C LEU A 16 22.30 6.11 12.65
N GLY A 17 22.78 6.45 11.44
CA GLY A 17 22.53 5.66 10.23
C GLY A 17 21.35 6.14 9.37
N LYS A 18 21.01 7.43 9.44
CA LYS A 18 19.99 8.02 8.55
C LYS A 18 20.37 7.73 7.09
N PRO A 19 19.46 7.18 6.27
CA PRO A 19 19.78 6.86 4.88
C PRO A 19 20.08 8.12 4.08
N GLU A 20 21.12 8.04 3.24
CA GLU A 20 21.39 9.07 2.24
C GLU A 20 20.33 9.02 1.14
N GLU A 21 19.98 10.19 0.58
CA GLU A 21 19.05 10.31 -0.54
C GLU A 21 19.78 10.04 -1.86
N THR A 22 20.33 8.83 -2.01
CA THR A 22 21.07 8.37 -3.19
C THR A 22 20.63 6.97 -3.59
N LEU A 23 20.65 6.66 -4.89
CA LEU A 23 20.43 5.31 -5.38
C LEU A 23 21.79 4.62 -5.52
N LEU A 24 22.01 3.55 -4.77
CA LEU A 24 23.28 2.80 -4.78
C LEU A 24 23.34 1.70 -5.85
N GLY A 25 22.24 1.47 -6.59
CA GLY A 25 22.13 0.44 -7.62
C GLY A 25 20.89 -0.44 -7.43
N SER A 26 20.80 -1.52 -8.19
CA SER A 26 19.75 -2.53 -8.07
C SER A 26 20.32 -3.83 -7.52
N ILE A 27 19.61 -4.41 -6.56
CA ILE A 27 19.86 -5.77 -6.06
C ILE A 27 18.72 -6.64 -6.58
N THR A 28 19.06 -7.75 -7.24
CA THR A 28 18.09 -8.77 -7.61
C THR A 28 18.22 -9.96 -6.67
N SER A 29 17.09 -10.53 -6.25
CA SER A 29 17.06 -11.74 -5.43
C SER A 29 16.65 -12.92 -6.30
N GLU A 30 17.43 -14.01 -6.28
CA GLU A 30 17.08 -15.24 -7.01
C GLU A 30 15.82 -15.90 -6.43
N TYR A 31 15.56 -15.72 -5.13
CA TYR A 31 14.39 -16.27 -4.44
C TYR A 31 13.63 -15.16 -3.74
N VAL A 32 12.32 -15.14 -3.94
CA VAL A 32 11.40 -14.23 -3.26
C VAL A 32 10.38 -15.04 -2.49
N GLN A 33 10.11 -14.64 -1.25
CA GLN A 33 9.14 -15.29 -0.37
C GLN A 33 7.97 -14.35 -0.11
N VAL A 34 6.76 -14.89 -0.24
CA VAL A 34 5.53 -14.20 0.18
C VAL A 34 5.02 -14.89 1.43
N CYS A 35 5.02 -14.17 2.54
CA CYS A 35 4.69 -14.68 3.87
C CYS A 35 3.27 -14.26 4.26
N PRO A 36 2.32 -15.19 4.48
CA PRO A 36 0.96 -14.82 4.83
C PRO A 36 0.81 -13.95 6.10
N GLU A 37 1.82 -13.95 6.98
CA GLU A 37 1.83 -13.14 8.21
C GLU A 37 2.00 -11.64 7.97
N ASP A 38 2.51 -11.23 6.81
CA ASP A 38 2.60 -9.82 6.42
C ASP A 38 1.21 -9.22 6.13
N PHE A 39 0.20 -10.06 5.92
CA PHE A 39 -1.17 -9.67 5.57
C PHE A 39 -2.13 -9.91 6.73
N GLN A 40 -2.02 -9.06 7.75
CA GLN A 40 -2.80 -9.18 8.99
C GLN A 40 -4.31 -9.28 8.72
N GLY A 41 -4.95 -10.29 9.32
CA GLY A 41 -6.38 -10.57 9.15
C GLY A 41 -6.72 -11.51 7.99
N ILE A 42 -5.75 -11.88 7.15
CA ILE A 42 -5.98 -12.83 6.05
C ILE A 42 -5.71 -14.27 6.50
N THR A 43 -6.65 -15.17 6.23
CA THR A 43 -6.42 -16.61 6.30
C THR A 43 -6.13 -17.14 4.89
N PRO A 44 -4.89 -17.56 4.58
CA PRO A 44 -4.51 -17.92 3.21
C PRO A 44 -5.09 -19.27 2.75
N LYS A 45 -5.51 -19.33 1.48
CA LYS A 45 -5.78 -20.56 0.72
C LYS A 45 -4.94 -20.56 -0.56
N LEU A 46 -4.14 -21.59 -0.76
CA LEU A 46 -3.24 -21.69 -1.92
C LEU A 46 -4.02 -21.76 -3.24
N LYS A 47 -3.46 -21.09 -4.25
CA LYS A 47 -3.89 -21.17 -5.65
C LYS A 47 -2.84 -21.86 -6.54
N VAL A 48 -1.65 -22.09 -6.00
CA VAL A 48 -0.50 -22.71 -6.67
C VAL A 48 0.01 -23.93 -5.91
N LYS A 49 0.81 -24.74 -6.59
CA LYS A 49 1.56 -25.89 -6.06
C LYS A 49 3.06 -25.72 -6.34
N VAL A 50 3.87 -26.50 -5.64
CA VAL A 50 5.31 -26.58 -5.93
C VAL A 50 5.49 -27.11 -7.35
N GLY A 51 6.35 -26.46 -8.13
CA GLY A 51 6.59 -26.74 -9.55
C GLY A 51 5.80 -25.86 -10.52
N ASP A 52 4.81 -25.09 -10.05
CA ASP A 52 4.04 -24.20 -10.92
C ASP A 52 4.88 -23.01 -11.38
N THR A 53 4.75 -22.65 -12.66
CA THR A 53 5.26 -21.38 -13.20
C THR A 53 4.23 -20.27 -12.98
N VAL A 54 4.69 -19.12 -12.49
CA VAL A 54 3.87 -17.95 -12.18
C VAL A 54 4.44 -16.70 -12.85
N LYS A 55 3.57 -15.79 -13.24
CA LYS A 55 3.93 -14.43 -13.68
C LYS A 55 3.93 -13.44 -12.50
N ALA A 56 4.63 -12.33 -12.61
CA ALA A 56 4.46 -11.20 -11.71
C ALA A 56 3.01 -10.68 -11.81
N GLY A 57 2.35 -10.47 -10.67
CA GLY A 57 0.91 -10.21 -10.57
C GLY A 57 0.04 -11.46 -10.48
N GLN A 58 0.53 -12.66 -10.80
CA GLN A 58 -0.28 -13.87 -10.71
C GLN A 58 -0.52 -14.27 -9.24
N ALA A 59 -1.77 -14.57 -8.92
CA ALA A 59 -2.18 -14.96 -7.56
C ALA A 59 -1.49 -16.26 -7.07
N LEU A 60 -0.78 -16.17 -5.94
CA LEU A 60 -0.17 -17.31 -5.23
C LEU A 60 -1.16 -17.96 -4.27
N PHE A 61 -1.91 -17.14 -3.54
CA PHE A 61 -2.97 -17.55 -2.63
C PHE A 61 -4.05 -16.48 -2.55
N PHE A 62 -5.15 -16.79 -1.88
CA PHE A 62 -6.28 -15.88 -1.70
C PHE A 62 -6.81 -15.94 -0.26
N SER A 63 -7.62 -14.95 0.13
CA SER A 63 -8.25 -14.93 1.45
C SER A 63 -9.39 -15.96 1.54
N LYS A 64 -9.38 -16.81 2.57
CA LYS A 64 -10.47 -17.76 2.84
C LYS A 64 -11.82 -17.06 3.01
N MET A 65 -11.83 -15.86 3.59
CA MET A 65 -13.03 -15.08 3.86
C MET A 65 -13.53 -14.33 2.63
N HIS A 66 -12.61 -13.88 1.78
CA HIS A 66 -12.88 -13.14 0.53
C HIS A 66 -12.16 -13.83 -0.63
N PRO A 67 -12.78 -14.83 -1.29
CA PRO A 67 -12.13 -15.61 -2.33
C PRO A 67 -11.67 -14.82 -3.56
N ASP A 68 -12.21 -13.62 -3.75
CA ASP A 68 -11.84 -12.62 -4.75
C ASP A 68 -10.58 -11.83 -4.37
N MET A 69 -10.21 -11.78 -3.09
CA MET A 69 -8.99 -11.12 -2.62
C MET A 69 -7.78 -12.02 -2.87
N MET A 70 -7.13 -11.79 -4.01
CA MET A 70 -5.88 -12.46 -4.38
C MET A 70 -4.69 -11.84 -3.64
N ILE A 71 -3.62 -12.61 -3.48
CA ILE A 71 -2.29 -12.13 -3.11
C ILE A 71 -1.35 -12.59 -4.21
N ALA A 72 -0.81 -11.61 -4.94
CA ALA A 72 -0.03 -11.83 -6.14
C ALA A 72 1.44 -12.16 -5.87
N SER A 73 2.07 -12.83 -6.82
CA SER A 73 3.52 -12.97 -6.88
C SER A 73 4.15 -11.64 -7.25
N PRO A 74 5.18 -11.16 -6.53
CA PRO A 74 5.91 -9.93 -6.89
C PRO A 74 6.87 -10.13 -8.08
N VAL A 75 7.17 -11.38 -8.45
CA VAL A 75 8.09 -11.74 -9.53
C VAL A 75 7.51 -12.87 -10.39
N SER A 76 7.99 -13.03 -11.62
CA SER A 76 7.75 -14.25 -12.38
C SER A 76 8.79 -15.32 -12.05
N GLY A 77 8.43 -16.58 -12.27
CA GLY A 77 9.34 -17.70 -12.16
C GLY A 77 8.63 -18.96 -11.70
N THR A 78 9.32 -19.78 -10.91
CA THR A 78 8.83 -21.11 -10.50
C THR A 78 8.64 -21.21 -8.99
N VAL A 79 7.49 -21.71 -8.55
CA VAL A 79 7.22 -21.98 -7.13
C VAL A 79 8.06 -23.16 -6.67
N THR A 80 9.10 -22.91 -5.88
CA THR A 80 10.05 -23.94 -5.43
C THR A 80 9.69 -24.57 -4.10
N ALA A 81 8.99 -23.83 -3.22
CA ALA A 81 8.61 -24.33 -1.91
C ALA A 81 7.32 -23.69 -1.40
N ILE A 82 6.53 -24.48 -0.66
CA ILE A 82 5.39 -24.00 0.13
C ILE A 82 5.58 -24.55 1.54
N ASN A 83 6.12 -23.71 2.42
CA ASN A 83 6.48 -24.13 3.77
C ASN A 83 5.26 -24.08 4.69
N ARG A 84 5.10 -25.11 5.51
CA ARG A 84 4.01 -25.23 6.48
C ARG A 84 4.56 -25.44 7.87
N GLY A 85 4.00 -24.72 8.84
CA GLY A 85 4.28 -24.86 10.26
C GLY A 85 3.25 -25.74 10.95
N GLU A 86 3.18 -25.57 12.28
CA GLU A 86 2.22 -26.26 13.13
C GLU A 86 0.77 -26.11 12.64
N LYS A 87 -0.03 -27.15 12.86
CA LYS A 87 -1.43 -27.24 12.40
C LYS A 87 -1.60 -26.93 10.91
N ARG A 88 -0.57 -27.21 10.09
CA ARG A 88 -0.49 -26.98 8.64
C ARG A 88 -0.63 -25.50 8.22
N ARG A 89 -0.33 -24.55 9.12
CA ARG A 89 -0.29 -23.10 8.81
C ARG A 89 0.70 -22.84 7.68
N ILE A 90 0.29 -22.10 6.65
CA ILE A 90 1.18 -21.71 5.54
C ILE A 90 2.10 -20.61 6.07
N LEU A 91 3.42 -20.86 6.04
CA LEU A 91 4.45 -19.92 6.52
C LEU A 91 4.91 -19.00 5.39
N ASN A 92 5.20 -19.57 4.22
CA ASN A 92 5.58 -18.81 3.03
C ASN A 92 5.40 -19.62 1.75
N VAL A 93 5.32 -18.89 0.64
CA VAL A 93 5.45 -19.42 -0.72
C VAL A 93 6.73 -18.85 -1.30
N THR A 94 7.67 -19.72 -1.69
CA THR A 94 8.94 -19.31 -2.29
C THR A 94 8.85 -19.43 -3.80
N VAL A 95 9.18 -18.34 -4.50
CA VAL A 95 9.30 -18.28 -5.96
C VAL A 95 10.76 -18.06 -6.31
N LYS A 96 11.33 -18.94 -7.13
CA LYS A 96 12.61 -18.69 -7.78
C LYS A 96 12.35 -17.76 -8.96
N ALA A 97 12.90 -16.56 -8.90
CA ALA A 97 12.69 -15.51 -9.87
C ALA A 97 13.37 -15.83 -11.21
N ASP A 98 12.71 -15.46 -12.30
CA ASP A 98 13.35 -15.40 -13.62
C ASP A 98 14.36 -14.25 -13.66
N LYS A 99 15.27 -14.27 -14.65
CA LYS A 99 16.19 -13.15 -14.88
C LYS A 99 15.44 -11.86 -15.26
N GLU A 100 14.35 -12.01 -16.00
CA GLU A 100 13.47 -10.93 -16.41
C GLU A 100 12.03 -11.30 -16.08
N ASN A 101 11.31 -10.39 -15.44
CA ASN A 101 9.93 -10.63 -15.05
C ASN A 101 8.98 -10.63 -16.25
N THR A 102 8.14 -11.65 -16.34
CA THR A 102 6.94 -11.65 -17.19
C THR A 102 5.71 -11.28 -16.34
N TYR A 103 4.86 -10.40 -16.86
CA TYR A 103 3.75 -9.84 -16.08
C TYR A 103 2.40 -10.38 -16.52
N VAL A 104 1.46 -10.43 -15.58
CA VAL A 104 0.04 -10.50 -15.90
C VAL A 104 -0.43 -9.10 -16.30
N GLU A 105 -1.03 -8.99 -17.48
CA GLU A 105 -1.59 -7.75 -18.00
C GLU A 105 -3.02 -7.58 -17.49
N TYR A 106 -3.24 -6.57 -16.66
CA TYR A 106 -4.55 -6.14 -16.15
C TYR A 106 -5.17 -5.00 -16.98
N GLY A 107 -4.41 -4.47 -17.95
CA GLY A 107 -4.82 -3.43 -18.87
C GLY A 107 -4.79 -2.03 -18.26
N LYS A 108 -4.38 -1.07 -19.10
CA LYS A 108 -4.38 0.36 -18.74
C LYS A 108 -5.80 0.90 -18.74
N SER A 109 -6.13 1.79 -17.81
CA SER A 109 -7.42 2.48 -17.82
C SER A 109 -7.37 3.79 -17.07
N GLU A 110 -8.13 4.77 -17.56
CA GLU A 110 -8.29 6.05 -16.89
C GLU A 110 -9.32 5.95 -15.76
N ILE A 111 -8.91 6.30 -14.54
CA ILE A 111 -9.75 6.19 -13.33
C ILE A 111 -11.10 6.90 -13.48
N GLY A 112 -11.13 8.06 -14.16
CA GLY A 112 -12.36 8.84 -14.36
C GLY A 112 -13.45 8.10 -15.13
N THR A 113 -13.09 7.11 -15.94
CA THR A 113 -14.04 6.32 -16.75
C THR A 113 -14.56 5.06 -16.04
N LEU A 114 -13.93 4.67 -14.92
CA LEU A 114 -14.25 3.43 -14.23
C LEU A 114 -15.29 3.64 -13.11
N PRO A 115 -16.26 2.72 -12.95
CA PRO A 115 -17.07 2.67 -11.75
C PRO A 115 -16.21 2.21 -10.54
N PRO A 116 -16.53 2.63 -9.30
CA PRO A 116 -15.82 2.23 -8.09
C PRO A 116 -15.60 0.71 -7.96
N GLU A 117 -16.58 -0.08 -8.36
CA GLU A 117 -16.61 -1.54 -8.31
C GLU A 117 -15.56 -2.14 -9.25
N ALA A 118 -15.34 -1.54 -10.42
CA ALA A 118 -14.31 -1.98 -11.35
C ALA A 118 -12.89 -1.67 -10.82
N ILE A 119 -12.72 -0.52 -10.15
CA ILE A 119 -11.46 -0.16 -9.49
C ILE A 119 -11.15 -1.18 -8.38
N LYS A 120 -12.14 -1.43 -7.50
CA LYS A 120 -12.03 -2.42 -6.42
C LYS A 120 -11.71 -3.81 -6.97
N LYS A 121 -12.46 -4.28 -7.97
CA LYS A 121 -12.24 -5.58 -8.61
C LYS A 121 -10.83 -5.69 -9.19
N ARG A 122 -10.34 -4.66 -9.87
CA ARG A 122 -9.00 -4.69 -10.46
C ARG A 122 -7.90 -4.80 -9.40
N LEU A 123 -8.04 -4.09 -8.28
CA LEU A 123 -7.09 -4.19 -7.16
C LEU A 123 -7.09 -5.58 -6.48
N LEU A 124 -8.28 -6.18 -6.34
CA LEU A 124 -8.46 -7.53 -5.81
C LEU A 124 -7.86 -8.59 -6.73
N ASP A 125 -8.14 -8.51 -8.03
CA ASP A 125 -7.63 -9.43 -9.05
C ASP A 125 -6.12 -9.31 -9.25
N ALA A 126 -5.59 -8.08 -9.20
CA ALA A 126 -4.14 -7.80 -9.26
C ALA A 126 -3.40 -8.19 -7.99
N GLY A 127 -4.13 -8.56 -6.94
CA GLY A 127 -3.58 -9.06 -5.70
C GLY A 127 -2.80 -8.03 -4.89
N ILE A 128 -3.11 -6.74 -5.06
CA ILE A 128 -2.48 -5.62 -4.32
C ILE A 128 -3.44 -4.95 -3.33
N TRP A 129 -4.66 -5.45 -3.18
CA TRP A 129 -5.64 -4.92 -2.21
C TRP A 129 -5.10 -4.86 -0.78
N PHE A 130 -4.15 -5.75 -0.43
CA PHE A 130 -3.58 -5.84 0.90
C PHE A 130 -2.89 -4.56 1.41
N VAL A 131 -2.50 -3.66 0.50
CA VAL A 131 -1.89 -2.36 0.89
C VAL A 131 -2.90 -1.43 1.55
N ILE A 132 -4.20 -1.66 1.35
CA ILE A 132 -5.27 -0.92 2.01
C ILE A 132 -5.58 -1.61 3.32
N LYS A 133 -5.26 -0.96 4.44
CA LYS A 133 -5.62 -1.42 5.79
C LYS A 133 -6.84 -0.69 6.30
N GLN A 134 -7.51 -1.26 7.31
CA GLN A 134 -8.62 -0.62 7.99
C GLN A 134 -8.34 -0.32 9.47
N ARG A 135 -8.98 0.73 9.97
CA ARG A 135 -9.08 1.04 11.40
C ARG A 135 -10.55 1.04 11.82
N PRO A 136 -10.89 0.45 12.99
CA PRO A 136 -10.00 -0.20 13.96
C PRO A 136 -9.37 -1.54 13.48
N TYR A 137 -8.47 -2.11 14.31
CA TYR A 137 -7.80 -3.42 14.19
C TYR A 137 -6.54 -3.55 13.33
N ASP A 138 -6.23 -2.60 12.44
CA ASP A 138 -5.00 -2.65 11.61
C ASP A 138 -4.86 -3.90 10.73
N VAL A 139 -5.99 -4.38 10.22
CA VAL A 139 -6.06 -5.54 9.33
C VAL A 139 -6.23 -5.07 7.89
N VAL A 140 -5.95 -5.95 6.93
CA VAL A 140 -6.32 -5.70 5.53
C VAL A 140 -7.80 -5.34 5.45
N ALA A 141 -8.12 -4.30 4.67
CA ALA A 141 -9.48 -3.79 4.55
C ALA A 141 -10.44 -4.86 4.01
N ASP A 142 -11.59 -5.00 4.65
CA ASP A 142 -12.69 -5.81 4.16
C ASP A 142 -13.28 -5.17 2.88
N PRO A 143 -13.17 -5.83 1.71
CA PRO A 143 -13.66 -5.26 0.45
C PRO A 143 -15.19 -5.17 0.41
N GLY A 144 -15.91 -5.87 1.29
CA GLY A 144 -17.35 -5.79 1.45
C GLY A 144 -17.82 -4.58 2.27
N LYS A 145 -16.90 -3.82 2.89
CA LYS A 145 -17.22 -2.61 3.68
C LYS A 145 -16.79 -1.35 2.95
N GLU A 146 -17.62 -0.32 3.01
CA GLU A 146 -17.25 1.01 2.54
C GLU A 146 -16.58 1.79 3.69
N PRO A 147 -15.44 2.47 3.45
CA PRO A 147 -14.83 3.32 4.45
C PRO A 147 -15.56 4.65 4.55
N ARG A 148 -15.68 5.17 5.77
CA ARG A 148 -16.14 6.55 6.02
C ARG A 148 -15.22 7.55 5.34
N ASP A 149 -13.91 7.41 5.55
CA ASP A 149 -12.85 8.20 4.94
C ASP A 149 -11.62 7.31 4.68
N ILE A 150 -10.71 7.80 3.85
CA ILE A 150 -9.40 7.17 3.59
C ILE A 150 -8.29 8.12 4.03
N PHE A 151 -7.32 7.61 4.77
CA PHE A 151 -6.18 8.37 5.27
C PHE A 151 -4.89 7.90 4.61
N VAL A 152 -4.24 8.81 3.89
CA VAL A 152 -2.96 8.59 3.23
C VAL A 152 -1.88 9.35 3.98
N THR A 153 -0.82 8.64 4.35
CA THR A 153 0.36 9.24 4.99
C THR A 153 1.47 9.44 3.96
N GLY A 154 1.88 10.70 3.75
CA GLY A 154 2.87 11.11 2.74
C GLY A 154 4.28 11.36 3.30
N PHE A 155 4.54 11.02 4.56
CA PHE A 155 5.84 11.17 5.21
C PHE A 155 5.92 10.24 6.41
N ASP A 156 7.14 9.96 6.88
CA ASP A 156 7.35 9.14 8.06
C ASP A 156 8.32 9.83 9.03
N THR A 157 8.02 9.73 10.32
CA THR A 157 8.80 10.32 11.42
C THR A 157 9.54 9.25 12.23
N ALA A 158 9.30 7.98 11.91
CA ALA A 158 10.06 6.89 12.49
C ALA A 158 11.56 7.11 12.25
N PRO A 159 12.41 6.76 13.24
CA PRO A 159 13.85 6.82 13.06
C PRO A 159 14.27 6.02 11.82
N LEU A 160 15.23 6.56 11.06
CA LEU A 160 15.79 5.94 9.86
C LEU A 160 14.79 5.75 8.70
N ALA A 161 13.58 6.31 8.80
CA ALA A 161 12.62 6.23 7.72
C ALA A 161 13.16 6.88 6.43
N PRO A 162 12.85 6.31 5.26
CA PRO A 162 13.32 6.86 4.00
C PRO A 162 12.59 8.15 3.63
N SER A 163 13.23 8.96 2.80
CA SER A 163 12.64 10.19 2.28
C SER A 163 11.61 9.88 1.20
N TYR A 164 10.34 10.15 1.48
CA TYR A 164 9.26 10.01 0.51
C TYR A 164 9.43 11.01 -0.63
N ASP A 165 9.96 12.20 -0.36
CA ASP A 165 10.31 13.18 -1.38
C ASP A 165 11.29 12.62 -2.41
N PHE A 166 12.27 11.86 -1.94
CA PHE A 166 13.26 11.20 -2.78
C PHE A 166 12.65 10.03 -3.57
N ILE A 167 11.92 9.13 -2.90
CA ILE A 167 11.35 7.92 -3.54
C ILE A 167 10.29 8.28 -4.60
N LEU A 168 9.46 9.28 -4.33
CA LEU A 168 8.35 9.67 -5.22
C LEU A 168 8.77 10.58 -6.38
N LYS A 169 10.04 11.00 -6.43
CA LYS A 169 10.54 11.88 -7.49
C LYS A 169 10.36 11.22 -8.87
N GLY A 170 9.64 11.89 -9.76
CA GLY A 170 9.35 11.40 -11.11
C GLY A 170 8.24 10.33 -11.17
N GLN A 171 7.55 10.10 -10.06
CA GLN A 171 6.42 9.16 -9.94
C GLN A 171 5.10 9.88 -9.63
N GLU A 172 5.04 11.20 -9.80
CA GLU A 172 3.92 12.05 -9.40
C GLU A 172 2.63 11.70 -10.16
N ALA A 173 2.75 11.31 -11.43
CA ALA A 173 1.61 10.89 -12.24
C ALA A 173 0.98 9.59 -11.72
N ASP A 174 1.81 8.61 -11.36
CA ASP A 174 1.33 7.36 -10.77
C ASP A 174 0.72 7.63 -9.38
N LEU A 175 1.35 8.45 -8.54
CA LEU A 175 0.78 8.87 -7.25
C LEU A 175 -0.60 9.52 -7.41
N GLN A 176 -0.74 10.48 -8.33
CA GLN A 176 -2.02 11.17 -8.56
C GLN A 176 -3.10 10.22 -9.08
N THR A 177 -2.77 9.29 -9.98
CA THR A 177 -3.71 8.24 -10.42
C THR A 177 -4.18 7.39 -9.23
N GLY A 178 -3.26 7.01 -8.33
CA GLY A 178 -3.61 6.27 -7.12
C GLY A 178 -4.55 7.04 -6.20
N LEU A 179 -4.29 8.33 -5.96
CA LEU A 179 -5.17 9.18 -5.14
C LEU A 179 -6.55 9.35 -5.77
N ASN A 180 -6.62 9.50 -7.10
CA ASN A 180 -7.88 9.51 -7.82
C ASN A 180 -8.66 8.21 -7.65
N ALA A 181 -7.97 7.06 -7.68
CA ALA A 181 -8.60 5.76 -7.46
C ALA A 181 -9.20 5.67 -6.04
N LEU A 182 -8.45 6.09 -5.02
CA LEU A 182 -8.94 6.13 -3.64
C LEU A 182 -10.16 7.05 -3.47
N ALA A 183 -10.15 8.23 -4.11
CA ALA A 183 -11.27 9.17 -4.06
C ALA A 183 -12.57 8.59 -4.63
N ARG A 184 -12.48 7.56 -5.50
CA ARG A 184 -13.64 6.83 -6.03
C ARG A 184 -14.10 5.70 -5.12
N LEU A 185 -13.27 5.25 -4.17
CA LEU A 185 -13.55 4.12 -3.28
C LEU A 185 -14.19 4.53 -1.94
N THR A 186 -14.43 5.82 -1.72
CA THR A 186 -15.12 6.34 -0.53
C THR A 186 -16.16 7.38 -0.93
N LYS A 187 -17.23 7.47 -0.14
CA LYS A 187 -18.20 8.58 -0.22
C LYS A 187 -17.76 9.79 0.61
N GLY A 188 -16.79 9.62 1.50
CA GLY A 188 -16.23 10.69 2.32
C GLY A 188 -15.00 11.32 1.66
N LYS A 189 -14.00 11.62 2.48
CA LYS A 189 -12.79 12.33 2.07
C LYS A 189 -11.59 11.39 2.02
N VAL A 190 -10.67 11.70 1.11
CA VAL A 190 -9.30 11.21 1.17
C VAL A 190 -8.45 12.29 1.83
N PHE A 191 -7.89 12.00 2.99
CA PHE A 191 -6.96 12.89 3.68
C PHE A 191 -5.53 12.54 3.31
N LEU A 192 -4.74 13.53 2.87
CA LEU A 192 -3.31 13.37 2.64
C LEU A 192 -2.54 14.16 3.71
N SER A 193 -1.86 13.44 4.59
CA SER A 193 -1.06 14.05 5.65
C SER A 193 0.40 14.13 5.22
N ILE A 194 0.96 15.35 5.23
CA ILE A 194 2.34 15.63 4.81
C ILE A 194 3.12 16.37 5.90
N SER A 195 4.43 16.43 5.76
CA SER A 195 5.27 17.28 6.61
C SER A 195 5.35 18.69 6.04
N PRO A 196 5.48 19.75 6.86
CA PRO A 196 5.90 21.07 6.38
C PRO A 196 7.24 21.06 5.64
N ALA A 197 8.07 20.03 5.83
CA ALA A 197 9.34 19.85 5.13
C ALA A 197 9.20 19.16 3.76
N THR A 198 8.03 18.59 3.43
CA THR A 198 7.79 17.91 2.15
C THR A 198 8.03 18.87 0.99
N LYS A 199 8.77 18.45 -0.03
CA LYS A 199 9.12 19.25 -1.22
C LYS A 199 8.52 18.70 -2.52
N ASN A 200 8.13 17.43 -2.53
CA ASN A 200 7.59 16.76 -3.70
C ASN A 200 6.26 17.40 -4.10
N GLU A 201 6.20 17.88 -5.33
CA GLU A 201 5.05 18.60 -5.87
C GLU A 201 3.82 17.70 -6.01
N GLY A 202 4.01 16.41 -6.28
CA GLY A 202 2.92 15.42 -6.33
C GLY A 202 2.21 15.28 -4.98
N LEU A 203 2.93 15.38 -3.86
CA LEU A 203 2.34 15.41 -2.52
C LEU A 203 1.74 16.77 -2.16
N ARG A 204 2.40 17.87 -2.55
CA ARG A 204 1.99 19.25 -2.20
C ARG A 204 0.78 19.76 -2.97
N LYS A 205 0.63 19.32 -4.21
CA LYS A 205 -0.42 19.75 -5.15
C LYS A 205 -1.36 18.61 -5.54
N ALA A 206 -1.37 17.53 -4.76
CA ALA A 206 -2.28 16.42 -4.95
C ALA A 206 -3.74 16.90 -5.08
N ALA A 207 -4.41 16.47 -6.15
CA ALA A 207 -5.82 16.74 -6.38
C ALA A 207 -6.71 15.64 -5.79
N ASN A 208 -8.00 15.95 -5.59
CA ASN A 208 -9.02 15.04 -5.04
C ASN A 208 -8.73 14.53 -3.61
N VAL A 209 -7.93 15.29 -2.86
CA VAL A 209 -7.59 14.99 -1.46
C VAL A 209 -7.65 16.26 -0.61
N THR A 210 -7.82 16.08 0.70
CA THR A 210 -7.64 17.15 1.69
C THR A 210 -6.23 17.07 2.25
N ILE A 211 -5.36 18.00 1.85
CA ILE A 211 -3.97 18.07 2.31
C ILE A 211 -3.91 18.75 3.69
N THR A 212 -3.26 18.10 4.65
CA THR A 212 -2.96 18.67 5.98
C THR A 212 -1.50 18.49 6.31
N GLU A 213 -0.85 19.54 6.80
CA GLU A 213 0.52 19.49 7.30
C GLU A 213 0.54 19.08 8.78
N PHE A 214 1.41 18.14 9.12
CA PHE A 214 1.70 17.72 10.50
C PHE A 214 3.15 18.04 10.85
N GLU A 215 3.34 18.88 11.86
CA GLU A 215 4.64 19.35 12.36
C GLU A 215 4.86 18.83 13.77
N GLY A 216 6.02 18.24 14.05
CA GLY A 216 6.37 17.81 15.41
C GLY A 216 7.27 16.56 15.43
N PRO A 217 7.67 16.10 16.63
CA PRO A 217 8.40 14.85 16.79
C PRO A 217 7.52 13.64 16.47
N HIS A 218 8.12 12.45 16.38
CA HIS A 218 7.35 11.20 16.37
C HIS A 218 6.41 11.16 17.60
N PRO A 219 5.08 10.91 17.43
CA PRO A 219 4.43 10.21 16.32
C PRO A 219 3.71 11.10 15.29
N ALA A 220 4.31 12.23 14.88
CA ALA A 220 3.70 13.11 13.89
C ALA A 220 3.44 12.48 12.52
N GLY A 221 4.19 11.45 12.14
CA GLY A 221 3.95 10.66 10.93
C GLY A 221 2.95 9.50 11.10
N ASN A 222 2.41 9.24 12.30
CA ASN A 222 1.53 8.08 12.49
C ASN A 222 0.10 8.37 12.05
N THR A 223 -0.48 7.49 11.22
CA THR A 223 -1.84 7.63 10.72
C THR A 223 -2.89 7.68 11.83
N GLY A 224 -2.70 6.96 12.94
CA GLY A 224 -3.60 7.04 14.10
C GLY A 224 -3.66 8.44 14.71
N THR A 225 -2.52 9.14 14.77
CA THR A 225 -2.46 10.55 15.17
C THR A 225 -3.23 11.41 14.19
N HIS A 226 -3.05 11.20 12.87
CA HIS A 226 -3.75 11.96 11.83
C HIS A 226 -5.27 11.80 11.93
N ILE A 227 -5.75 10.55 12.06
CA ILE A 227 -7.17 10.23 12.25
C ILE A 227 -7.73 10.98 13.45
N ASN A 228 -7.05 10.93 14.60
CA ASN A 228 -7.50 11.59 15.82
C ASN A 228 -7.63 13.12 15.70
N TYR A 229 -6.79 13.77 14.90
CA TYR A 229 -6.85 15.22 14.71
C TYR A 229 -7.80 15.66 13.60
N LEU A 230 -7.96 14.84 12.55
CA LEU A 230 -8.71 15.21 11.35
C LEU A 230 -10.17 14.77 11.42
N ALA A 231 -10.41 13.51 11.73
CA ALA A 231 -11.74 12.92 11.82
C ALA A 231 -11.68 11.60 12.61
N PRO A 232 -11.80 11.67 13.96
CA PRO A 232 -11.78 10.51 14.84
C PRO A 232 -12.80 9.44 14.44
N VAL A 233 -12.46 8.17 14.68
CA VAL A 233 -13.34 7.03 14.38
C VAL A 233 -14.26 6.75 15.56
N ASN A 234 -15.56 6.71 15.31
CA ASN A 234 -16.58 6.35 16.29
C ASN A 234 -17.00 4.86 16.18
N ARG A 235 -17.76 4.37 17.16
CA ARG A 235 -18.30 3.00 17.12
C ARG A 235 -19.13 2.78 15.85
N GLY A 236 -18.82 1.69 15.14
CA GLY A 236 -19.52 1.31 13.90
C GLY A 236 -18.89 1.90 12.64
N GLU A 237 -18.01 2.88 12.76
CA GLU A 237 -17.28 3.44 11.63
C GLU A 237 -16.03 2.61 11.31
N VAL A 238 -15.71 2.57 10.02
CA VAL A 238 -14.46 2.02 9.51
C VAL A 238 -13.82 3.07 8.62
N VAL A 239 -12.51 3.27 8.79
CA VAL A 239 -11.71 4.11 7.89
C VAL A 239 -10.61 3.26 7.28
N TRP A 240 -10.18 3.62 6.07
CA TRP A 240 -9.03 2.96 5.44
C TRP A 240 -7.76 3.78 5.59
N THR A 241 -6.62 3.11 5.60
CA THR A 241 -5.31 3.72 5.81
C THR A 241 -4.27 3.07 4.92
N LEU A 242 -3.38 3.89 4.34
CA LEU A 242 -2.21 3.47 3.58
C LEU A 242 -1.18 4.61 3.48
N ASN A 243 0.02 4.32 3.00
CA ASN A 243 1.04 5.36 2.76
C ASN A 243 1.09 5.76 1.27
N ALA A 244 1.75 6.87 0.96
CA ALA A 244 1.85 7.37 -0.42
C ALA A 244 2.61 6.43 -1.38
N LEU A 245 3.51 5.58 -0.89
CA LEU A 245 4.23 4.59 -1.71
C LEU A 245 3.30 3.45 -2.14
N ASP A 246 2.38 3.05 -1.27
CA ASP A 246 1.32 2.09 -1.59
C ASP A 246 0.33 2.68 -2.60
N VAL A 247 -0.02 3.95 -2.45
CA VAL A 247 -0.84 4.69 -3.43
C VAL A 247 -0.17 4.74 -4.80
N LEU A 248 1.15 4.92 -4.83
CA LEU A 248 1.93 4.85 -6.06
C LEU A 248 1.74 3.50 -6.78
N PHE A 249 1.76 2.38 -6.07
CA PHE A 249 1.53 1.06 -6.68
C PHE A 249 0.12 0.89 -7.23
N ILE A 250 -0.89 1.42 -6.52
CA ILE A 250 -2.28 1.49 -7.04
C ILE A 250 -2.29 2.24 -8.37
N GLY A 251 -1.68 3.42 -8.45
CA GLY A 251 -1.66 4.20 -9.68
C GLY A 251 -0.90 3.54 -10.83
N ARG A 252 0.23 2.89 -10.53
CA ARG A 252 1.01 2.12 -11.51
C ARG A 252 0.18 1.02 -12.17
N LEU A 253 -0.63 0.29 -11.40
CA LEU A 253 -1.53 -0.74 -11.95
C LEU A 253 -2.43 -0.16 -13.04
N PHE A 254 -3.01 1.02 -12.85
CA PHE A 254 -3.92 1.63 -13.84
C PHE A 254 -3.18 2.32 -15.00
N ASN A 255 -2.04 2.95 -14.74
CA ASN A 255 -1.27 3.65 -15.76
C ASN A 255 -0.45 2.68 -16.66
N LYS A 256 0.07 1.60 -16.07
CA LYS A 256 0.97 0.65 -16.74
C LYS A 256 0.28 -0.66 -17.10
N GLY A 257 -0.76 -1.05 -16.36
CA GLY A 257 -1.50 -2.30 -16.58
C GLY A 257 -0.90 -3.51 -15.88
N VAL A 258 0.16 -3.33 -15.08
CA VAL A 258 0.90 -4.40 -14.39
C VAL A 258 1.21 -3.98 -12.95
N VAL A 259 1.45 -4.98 -12.09
CA VAL A 259 1.87 -4.82 -10.69
C VAL A 259 3.31 -5.25 -10.50
#